data_AF-A0AAD1DX29-F1
#
_entry.id   AF-A0AAD1DX29-F1
#
_cell.length_a   1.000
_cell.length_b   1.000
_cell.length_c   1.000
_cell.angle_alpha   90.00
_cell.angle_beta   90.00
_cell.angle_gamma   90.00
#
_symmetry.space_group_name_H-M   'P 1'
#
loop_
_entity.id
_entity.type
_entity.pdbx_description
1 polymer ?
#
loop_
_entity_poly.entity_id
_entity_poly.type
_entity_poly.pdbx_seq_one_letter_code
_entity_poly.pdbx_strand_id
1 'polypeptide(L)'
;MIRRILHILFLPCSEATLLMEKRNASSISPKEDRKLSMHLMICKWCKMYNKKLKVLDKVFKKTLSKNTAEINDVEIQDFKDKMIKKLDF
;
A
#
# COMPACT_ATOMS: atom_id res chain seq x y z
N MET A 1 -0.12 32.13 -16.00
CA MET A 1 -0.82 31.98 -14.70
C MET A 1 -1.97 30.97 -14.72
N ILE A 2 -2.82 30.94 -15.77
CA ILE A 2 -3.96 30.01 -15.90
C ILE A 2 -3.57 28.52 -15.76
N ARG A 3 -2.45 28.09 -16.35
CA ARG A 3 -1.91 26.72 -16.20
C ARG A 3 -1.60 26.34 -14.75
N ARG A 4 -1.19 27.31 -13.92
CA ARG A 4 -0.84 27.11 -12.51
C ARG A 4 -2.08 26.90 -11.65
N ILE A 5 -3.18 27.60 -11.96
CA ILE A 5 -4.48 27.48 -11.29
C ILE A 5 -5.18 26.18 -11.67
N LEU A 6 -5.04 25.75 -12.94
CA LEU A 6 -5.52 24.44 -13.39
C LEU A 6 -4.92 23.30 -12.54
N HIS A 7 -3.63 23.30 -12.23
CA HIS A 7 -3.01 22.28 -11.36
C HIS A 7 -3.37 22.39 -9.88
N ILE A 8 -3.99 23.51 -9.44
CA ILE A 8 -4.47 23.69 -8.05
C ILE A 8 -5.93 23.23 -7.93
N LEU A 9 -6.77 23.52 -8.94
CA LEU A 9 -8.15 23.02 -9.03
C LEU A 9 -8.21 21.55 -9.45
N PHE A 10 -7.26 21.11 -10.28
CA PHE A 10 -7.15 19.77 -10.79
C PHE A 10 -6.08 19.02 -10.03
N LEU A 11 -6.43 17.89 -9.41
CA LEU A 11 -5.51 17.01 -8.69
C LEU A 11 -4.18 16.85 -9.47
N PRO A 12 -3.03 17.36 -8.98
CA PRO A 12 -1.77 17.19 -9.67
C PRO A 12 -1.35 15.72 -9.67
N CYS A 13 -0.65 15.27 -10.71
CA CYS A 13 -0.28 13.86 -10.84
C CYS A 13 0.53 13.32 -9.65
N SER A 14 1.37 14.15 -9.03
CA SER A 14 2.15 13.81 -7.83
C SER A 14 1.27 13.57 -6.59
N GLU A 15 0.19 14.34 -6.44
CA GLU A 15 -0.82 14.11 -5.39
C GLU A 15 -1.70 12.92 -5.75
N ALA A 16 -1.98 12.71 -7.05
CA ALA A 16 -2.72 11.54 -7.50
C ALA A 16 -2.00 10.23 -7.14
N THR A 17 -0.67 10.16 -7.30
CA THR A 17 0.09 8.97 -6.88
C THR A 17 0.00 8.75 -5.38
N LEU A 18 0.08 9.80 -4.56
CA LEU A 18 -0.12 9.68 -3.12
C LEU A 18 -1.51 9.14 -2.77
N LEU A 19 -2.57 9.68 -3.40
CA LEU A 19 -3.93 9.18 -3.19
C LEU A 19 -4.09 7.72 -3.65
N MET A 20 -3.38 7.29 -4.70
CA MET A 20 -3.37 5.88 -5.13
C MET A 20 -2.79 4.97 -4.04
N GLU A 21 -1.70 5.38 -3.38
CA GLU A 21 -1.13 4.63 -2.25
C GLU A 21 -2.09 4.60 -1.05
N LYS A 22 -2.72 5.74 -0.70
CA LYS A 22 -3.76 5.77 0.35
C LYS A 22 -4.91 4.82 0.04
N ARG A 23 -5.37 4.78 -1.22
CA ARG A 23 -6.43 3.86 -1.67
C ARG A 23 -5.97 2.41 -1.53
N ASN A 24 -4.72 2.11 -1.87
CA ASN A 24 -4.16 0.77 -1.77
C ASN A 24 -4.01 0.30 -0.30
N ALA A 25 -3.69 1.23 0.60
CA ALA A 25 -3.59 1.01 2.05
C ALA A 25 -4.95 1.10 2.78
N SER A 26 -6.07 1.21 2.06
CA SER A 26 -7.42 1.38 2.64
C SER A 26 -7.56 2.58 3.59
N SER A 27 -6.73 3.62 3.42
CA SER A 27 -6.70 4.82 4.26
C SER A 27 -7.17 6.09 3.54
N ILE A 28 -7.74 5.94 2.35
CA ILE A 28 -8.29 7.04 1.55
C ILE A 28 -9.68 7.45 2.05
N SER A 29 -9.94 8.75 2.13
CA SER A 29 -11.29 9.25 2.42
C SER A 29 -12.20 9.21 1.17
N PRO A 30 -13.54 9.13 1.32
CA PRO A 30 -14.45 9.10 0.17
C PRO A 30 -14.32 10.30 -0.79
N LYS A 31 -14.02 11.49 -0.24
CA LYS A 31 -13.81 12.71 -1.03
C LYS A 31 -12.54 12.62 -1.88
N GLU A 32 -11.44 12.18 -1.27
CA GLU A 32 -10.18 11.93 -1.98
C GLU A 32 -10.35 10.85 -3.05
N ASP A 33 -11.10 9.79 -2.73
CA ASP A 33 -11.36 8.69 -3.62
C ASP A 33 -12.11 9.13 -4.89
N ARG A 34 -13.14 9.96 -4.74
CA ARG A 34 -13.87 10.54 -5.87
C ARG A 34 -12.97 11.46 -6.72
N LYS A 35 -12.18 12.32 -6.08
CA LYS A 35 -11.22 13.23 -6.75
C LYS A 35 -10.20 12.43 -7.57
N LEU A 36 -9.64 11.38 -6.98
CA LEU A 36 -8.69 10.48 -7.65
C LEU A 36 -9.35 9.72 -8.82
N SER A 37 -10.57 9.22 -8.64
CA SER A 37 -11.30 8.52 -9.70
C SER A 37 -11.54 9.41 -10.92
N MET A 38 -11.92 10.68 -10.73
CA MET A 38 -12.03 11.65 -11.82
C MET A 38 -10.69 11.88 -12.53
N HIS A 39 -9.60 12.06 -11.77
CA HIS A 39 -8.28 12.25 -12.36
C HIS A 39 -7.84 11.06 -13.22
N LEU A 40 -8.08 9.83 -12.76
CA LEU A 40 -7.73 8.60 -13.48
C LEU A 40 -8.52 8.39 -14.78
N MET A 41 -9.69 9.03 -14.94
CA MET A 41 -10.44 9.02 -16.19
C MET A 41 -9.76 9.87 -17.27
N ILE A 42 -9.05 10.93 -16.88
CA ILE A 42 -8.50 11.95 -17.78
C ILE A 42 -7.01 11.72 -18.04
N CYS A 43 -6.23 11.38 -17.00
CA CYS A 43 -4.78 11.24 -17.11
C CYS A 43 -4.38 9.80 -17.46
N LYS A 44 -4.00 9.57 -18.74
CA LYS A 44 -3.52 8.27 -19.25
C LYS A 44 -2.32 7.72 -18.48
N TRP A 45 -1.36 8.57 -18.11
CA TRP A 45 -0.15 8.16 -17.40
C TRP A 45 -0.46 7.66 -15.99
N CYS A 46 -1.25 8.42 -15.23
CA CYS A 46 -1.71 8.01 -13.91
C CYS A 46 -2.57 6.74 -13.96
N LYS A 47 -3.40 6.57 -15.00
CA LYS A 47 -4.15 5.32 -15.22
C LYS A 47 -3.22 4.13 -15.45
N MET A 48 -2.15 4.30 -16.22
CA MET A 48 -1.15 3.26 -16.45
C MET A 48 -0.34 2.95 -15.17
N TYR A 49 0.08 3.97 -14.44
CA TYR A 49 0.76 3.83 -13.16
C TYR A 49 -0.11 3.08 -12.15
N ASN A 50 -1.37 3.46 -11.98
CA ASN A 50 -2.32 2.79 -11.09
C ASN A 50 -2.48 1.29 -11.43
N LYS A 51 -2.46 0.92 -12.72
CA LYS A 51 -2.47 -0.49 -13.12
C LYS A 51 -1.20 -1.22 -12.65
N LYS A 52 -0.02 -0.63 -12.86
CA LYS A 52 1.26 -1.19 -12.39
C LYS A 52 1.27 -1.35 -10.87
N LEU A 53 0.81 -0.34 -10.14
CA LEU A 53 0.73 -0.35 -8.68
C LEU A 53 -0.16 -1.50 -8.18
N LYS A 54 -1.35 -1.67 -8.75
CA LYS A 54 -2.26 -2.78 -8.39
C LYS A 54 -1.66 -4.16 -8.65
N VAL A 55 -0.86 -4.31 -9.71
CA VAL A 55 -0.16 -5.58 -9.99
C VAL A 55 0.90 -5.83 -8.91
N LEU A 56 1.71 -4.82 -8.57
CA LEU A 56 2.70 -4.93 -7.50
C LEU A 56 2.06 -5.28 -6.16
N ASP A 57 0.99 -4.58 -5.77
CA ASP A 57 0.26 -4.85 -4.54
C ASP A 57 -0.25 -6.30 -4.49
N LYS A 58 -0.83 -6.80 -5.58
CA LYS A 58 -1.30 -8.19 -5.67
C LYS A 58 -0.15 -9.20 -5.53
N VAL A 59 0.99 -8.93 -6.16
CA VAL A 59 2.19 -9.79 -6.05
C VAL A 59 2.71 -9.78 -4.62
N PHE A 60 2.86 -8.61 -4.01
CA PHE A 60 3.33 -8.50 -2.62
C PHE A 60 2.38 -9.16 -1.64
N LYS A 61 1.06 -8.93 -1.75
CA LYS A 61 0.06 -9.60 -0.92
C LYS A 61 0.16 -11.11 -1.04
N LYS A 62 0.32 -11.66 -2.25
CA LYS A 62 0.46 -13.12 -2.47
C LYS A 62 1.76 -13.67 -1.89
N THR A 63 2.87 -12.94 -1.98
CA THR A 63 4.17 -13.38 -1.44
C THR A 63 4.16 -13.30 0.08
N LEU A 64 3.68 -12.19 0.65
CA LEU A 64 3.62 -11.99 2.10
C LEU A 64 2.56 -12.87 2.77
N SER A 65 1.40 -13.12 2.13
CA SER A 65 0.41 -14.06 2.64
C SER A 65 0.87 -15.52 2.57
N LYS A 66 1.88 -15.85 1.76
CA LYS A 66 2.55 -17.15 1.81
C LYS A 66 3.61 -17.22 2.90
N ASN A 67 4.10 -16.06 3.35
CA ASN A 67 5.07 -15.91 4.43
C ASN A 67 4.41 -15.58 5.78
N THR A 68 3.08 -15.59 5.88
CA THR A 68 2.43 -15.95 7.14
C THR A 68 2.69 -17.44 7.33
N ALA A 69 3.95 -17.79 7.61
CA ALA A 69 4.22 -18.96 8.40
C ALA A 69 3.28 -18.81 9.59
N GLU A 70 2.31 -19.72 9.70
CA GLU A 70 1.62 -19.91 10.97
C GLU A 70 2.73 -19.99 11.99
N ILE A 71 2.84 -18.98 12.84
CA ILE A 71 3.88 -18.99 13.87
C ILE A 71 3.49 -20.18 14.73
N ASN A 72 4.21 -21.28 14.57
CA ASN A 72 3.87 -22.52 15.23
C ASN A 72 4.10 -22.28 16.72
N ASP A 73 3.05 -22.36 17.53
CA ASP A 73 3.16 -22.18 18.98
C ASP A 73 4.21 -23.12 19.59
N VAL A 74 4.42 -24.29 18.98
CA VAL A 74 5.48 -25.24 19.36
C VAL A 74 6.87 -24.65 19.11
N GLU A 75 7.09 -23.95 17.99
CA GLU A 75 8.37 -23.29 17.69
C GLU A 75 8.63 -22.11 18.64
N ILE A 76 7.58 -21.36 19.00
CA ILE A 76 7.70 -20.28 20.01
C ILE A 76 8.09 -20.87 21.38
N GLN A 77 7.47 -21.98 21.79
CA GLN A 77 7.79 -22.60 23.08
C GLN A 77 9.19 -23.21 23.09
N ASP A 78 9.60 -23.92 22.04
CA ASP A 78 10.97 -24.44 21.92
C ASP A 78 12.02 -23.32 21.97
N PHE A 79 11.73 -22.17 21.36
CA PHE A 79 12.59 -20.99 21.46
C PHE A 79 12.69 -20.46 22.89
N LYS A 80 11.56 -20.32 23.60
CA LYS A 80 11.53 -19.87 25.01
C LYS A 80 12.31 -20.81 25.92
N ASP A 81 12.10 -22.12 25.78
CA ASP A 81 12.78 -23.14 26.59
C ASP A 81 14.30 -23.11 26.37
N LYS A 82 14.73 -22.94 25.11
CA LYS A 82 16.16 -22.77 24.77
C LYS A 82 16.76 -21.50 25.37
N MET A 83 16.00 -20.41 25.44
CA MET A 83 16.44 -19.16 26.07
C MET A 83 16.57 -19.32 27.58
N ILE A 84 15.58 -19.95 28.24
CA ILE A 84 15.62 -20.22 29.68
C ILE A 84 16.83 -21.10 30.03
N LYS A 85 17.04 -22.20 29.30
CA LYS A 85 18.22 -23.08 29.50
C LYS A 85 19.57 -22.39 29.32
N LYS A 86 19.64 -21.30 28.57
CA LYS A 86 20.87 -20.51 28.40
C LYS A 86 21.06 -19.44 29.48
N LEU A 87 20.00 -19.10 30.21
CA LEU A 87 19.99 -18.12 31.29
C LEU A 87 20.13 -18.78 32.66
N ASP A 88 19.75 -20.06 32.80
CA ASP A 88 20.11 -20.88 33.95
C ASP A 88 21.62 -21.22 33.88
N PHE A 89 22.38 -20.64 34.81
CA PHE A 89 23.83 -20.84 34.99
C PHE A 89 24.17 -22.25 35.49
#